data_AF-A0A924IXE5-F1
#
_entry.id   AF-A0A924IXE5-F1
#
_cell.length_a   1.000
_cell.length_b   1.000
_cell.length_c   1.000
_cell.angle_alpha   90.00
_cell.angle_beta   90.00
_cell.angle_gamma   90.00
#
_symmetry.space_group_name_H-M   'P 1'
#
loop_
_entity.id
_entity.type
_entity.pdbx_description
1 polymer ?
#
loop_
_entity_poly.entity_id
_entity_poly.type
_entity_poly.pdbx_seq_one_letter_code
_entity_poly.pdbx_strand_id
1 'polypeptide(L)'
;MKSVLFLLFLLLPFNIFGQSTFAPVGAEWYNDMGYGVFHTYTELDTTINGVPCRKIRQTANELPYWISLGLTVHDLDNIYVYNSPDTVFVYNRYFNRFTPLYVFNVHAGDTIKLPILPLMIGSFVLNSPDSTFLTMVDSVKQVVYDTATLKTVYTHPIQKDSMGYDVGFMYRYGRDTTGAYVEKIGNARGMLMPGCGMCAVLATESIPNIGRLRCYNDTGLSVKMIAGICGNPPAGVETMAQKTLNVYPIPATDILNIEGVPYGAQIKFCLTDLIGKEICSTNTTSLRLTFQPGGIYIARIEIGDGSVFYKRVIVLR
;
A
#
# COMPACT_ATOMS: atom_id res chain seq x y z
N MET A 1 12.55 -46.89 42.51
CA MET A 1 11.42 -45.94 42.54
C MET A 1 11.78 -44.52 42.09
N LYS A 2 12.95 -43.95 42.43
CA LYS A 2 13.35 -42.60 41.97
C LYS A 2 13.47 -42.45 40.43
N SER A 3 13.89 -43.49 39.72
CA SER A 3 14.09 -43.45 38.27
C SER A 3 12.78 -43.48 37.45
N VAL A 4 11.68 -43.97 38.03
CA VAL A 4 10.36 -44.01 37.36
C VAL A 4 9.67 -42.65 37.41
N LEU A 5 9.92 -41.86 38.47
CA LEU A 5 9.37 -40.51 38.61
C LEU A 5 9.95 -39.52 37.58
N PHE A 6 11.20 -39.72 37.17
CA PHE A 6 11.87 -38.87 36.18
C PHE A 6 11.33 -39.09 34.76
N LEU A 7 10.95 -40.32 34.42
CA LEU A 7 10.35 -40.66 33.13
C LEU A 7 8.92 -40.07 32.98
N LEU A 8 8.19 -39.96 34.10
CA LEU A 8 6.84 -39.38 34.13
C LEU A 8 6.85 -37.86 33.85
N PHE A 9 7.92 -37.16 34.21
CA PHE A 9 8.09 -35.72 33.95
C PHE A 9 8.46 -35.41 32.48
N LEU A 10 9.07 -36.36 31.76
CA LEU A 10 9.42 -36.24 30.34
C LEU A 10 8.24 -36.49 29.39
N LEU A 11 7.16 -37.10 29.89
CA LEU A 11 5.95 -37.42 29.12
C LEU A 11 4.83 -36.39 29.31
N LEU A 12 5.05 -35.33 30.10
CA LEU A 12 4.15 -34.18 30.11
C LEU A 12 4.36 -33.45 28.78
N PRO A 13 3.39 -33.48 27.84
CA PRO A 13 3.47 -32.61 26.69
C PRO A 13 3.45 -31.20 27.25
N PHE A 14 4.58 -30.52 27.20
CA PHE A 14 4.61 -29.08 27.26
C PHE A 14 3.83 -28.64 26.02
N ASN A 15 2.51 -28.47 26.19
CA ASN A 15 1.71 -27.65 25.32
C ASN A 15 2.25 -26.22 25.52
N ILE A 16 3.40 -25.96 24.91
CA ILE A 16 3.84 -24.64 24.54
C ILE A 16 2.80 -24.24 23.50
N PHE A 17 1.63 -23.81 23.98
CA PHE A 17 0.76 -22.97 23.20
C PHE A 17 1.64 -21.77 22.87
N GLY A 18 2.28 -21.82 21.69
CA GLY A 18 3.03 -20.69 21.16
C GLY A 18 2.11 -19.50 21.33
N GLN A 19 2.52 -18.55 22.17
CA GLN A 19 1.67 -17.42 22.51
C GLN A 19 1.22 -16.81 21.19
N SER A 20 -0.10 -16.76 20.98
CA SER A 20 -0.71 -16.10 19.83
C SER A 20 -0.10 -14.71 19.75
N THR A 21 0.84 -14.55 18.83
CA THR A 21 1.58 -13.31 18.66
C THR A 21 0.77 -12.52 17.67
N PHE A 22 0.13 -11.45 18.15
CA PHE A 22 -0.46 -10.48 17.24
C PHE A 22 0.66 -9.94 16.36
N ALA A 23 0.44 -9.66 15.06
CA ALA A 23 1.41 -8.98 14.21
C ALA A 23 2.87 -9.51 14.28
N PRO A 24 3.14 -10.81 14.03
CA PRO A 24 4.51 -11.33 14.00
C PRO A 24 5.34 -10.64 12.91
N VAL A 25 6.68 -10.72 12.99
CA VAL A 25 7.58 -10.19 11.95
C VAL A 25 7.21 -10.79 10.58
N GLY A 26 7.05 -9.93 9.58
CA GLY A 26 6.57 -10.32 8.25
C GLY A 26 5.04 -10.37 8.09
N ALA A 27 4.26 -10.07 9.13
CA ALA A 27 2.82 -9.91 8.98
C ALA A 27 2.50 -8.66 8.14
N GLU A 28 1.55 -8.78 7.22
CA GLU A 28 1.12 -7.74 6.27
C GLU A 28 -0.40 -7.54 6.31
N TRP A 29 -0.83 -6.29 6.22
CA TRP A 29 -2.23 -5.88 6.06
C TRP A 29 -2.34 -5.00 4.83
N TYR A 30 -3.31 -5.32 3.99
CA TYR A 30 -3.69 -4.49 2.86
C TYR A 30 -5.10 -3.99 3.09
N ASN A 31 -5.28 -2.67 3.13
CA ASN A 31 -6.56 -2.01 3.33
C ASN A 31 -6.98 -1.26 2.06
N ASP A 32 -8.30 -1.17 1.87
CA ASP A 32 -8.89 -0.31 0.84
C ASP A 32 -8.47 1.14 1.10
N MET A 33 -8.23 1.91 0.03
CA MET A 33 -8.02 3.35 0.09
C MET A 33 -8.64 3.96 -1.16
N GLY A 34 -9.27 5.13 -1.03
CA GLY A 34 -10.14 5.68 -2.09
C GLY A 34 -9.52 5.71 -3.50
N TYR A 35 -8.22 6.00 -3.59
CA TYR A 35 -7.47 6.03 -4.85
C TYR A 35 -6.21 5.16 -4.81
N GLY A 36 -6.25 4.05 -4.08
CA GLY A 36 -5.11 3.15 -4.04
C GLY A 36 -5.17 2.12 -2.92
N VAL A 37 -4.02 1.81 -2.33
CA VAL A 37 -3.90 0.75 -1.33
C VAL A 37 -3.09 1.24 -0.16
N PHE A 38 -3.62 1.00 1.02
CA PHE A 38 -2.91 1.23 2.26
C PHE A 38 -2.27 -0.08 2.71
N HIS A 39 -0.95 -0.10 2.77
CA HIS A 39 -0.17 -1.28 3.11
C HIS A 39 0.51 -1.07 4.46
N THR A 40 0.32 -2.01 5.37
CA THR A 40 0.95 -2.04 6.69
C THR A 40 1.70 -3.34 6.83
N TYR A 41 2.90 -3.33 7.40
CA TYR A 41 3.67 -4.56 7.60
C TYR A 41 4.58 -4.48 8.82
N THR A 42 4.83 -5.63 9.45
CA THR A 42 5.73 -5.75 10.60
C THR A 42 7.16 -5.92 10.11
N GLU A 43 8.02 -4.92 10.33
CA GLU A 43 9.39 -4.88 9.82
C GLU A 43 10.35 -5.69 10.67
N LEU A 44 10.35 -5.46 11.99
CA LEU A 44 11.31 -6.08 12.91
C LEU A 44 10.83 -6.02 14.37
N ASP A 45 11.50 -6.80 15.21
CA ASP A 45 11.43 -6.69 16.67
C ASP A 45 12.38 -5.60 17.18
N THR A 46 11.97 -4.87 18.20
CA THR A 46 12.73 -3.82 18.85
C THR A 46 12.37 -3.71 20.33
N THR A 47 12.92 -2.71 21.03
CA THR A 47 12.61 -2.43 22.43
C THR A 47 12.34 -0.95 22.63
N ILE A 48 11.27 -0.62 23.37
CA ILE A 48 11.00 0.76 23.82
C ILE A 48 10.84 0.73 25.33
N ASN A 49 11.61 1.56 26.05
CA ASN A 49 11.62 1.64 27.51
C ASN A 49 11.76 0.26 28.19
N GLY A 50 12.61 -0.61 27.62
CA GLY A 50 12.86 -1.97 28.11
C GLY A 50 11.76 -3.00 27.81
N VAL A 51 10.70 -2.63 27.08
CA VAL A 51 9.64 -3.55 26.66
C VAL A 51 9.93 -4.07 25.25
N PRO A 52 10.10 -5.38 25.06
CA PRO A 52 10.18 -5.99 23.73
C PRO A 52 8.88 -5.76 22.96
N CYS A 53 9.00 -5.22 21.75
CA CYS A 53 7.87 -4.87 20.91
C CYS A 53 8.22 -5.04 19.43
N ARG A 54 7.22 -4.87 18.58
CA ARG A 54 7.33 -4.97 17.13
C ARG A 54 7.13 -3.62 16.49
N LYS A 55 8.00 -3.30 15.54
CA LYS A 55 7.91 -2.10 14.70
C LYS A 55 7.09 -2.42 13.45
N ILE A 56 5.98 -1.71 13.30
CA ILE A 56 5.08 -1.79 12.16
C ILE A 56 5.27 -0.55 11.30
N ARG A 57 5.54 -0.76 10.01
CA ARG A 57 5.64 0.28 8.98
C ARG A 57 4.35 0.39 8.20
N GLN A 58 4.11 1.59 7.69
CA GLN A 58 2.88 1.93 6.98
C GLN A 58 3.20 2.75 5.74
N THR A 59 2.63 2.35 4.61
CA THR A 59 2.78 3.03 3.33
C THR A 59 1.41 3.21 2.68
N ALA A 60 1.12 4.42 2.21
CA ALA A 60 -0.06 4.69 1.40
C ALA A 60 0.37 4.84 -0.06
N ASN A 61 -0.07 3.93 -0.92
CA ASN A 61 0.15 4.00 -2.35
C ASN A 61 -1.09 4.61 -2.99
N GLU A 62 -0.98 5.83 -3.49
CA GLU A 62 -2.11 6.61 -4.00
C GLU A 62 -1.87 7.03 -5.45
N LEU A 63 -2.92 6.95 -6.28
CA LEU A 63 -2.97 7.59 -7.59
C LEU A 63 -3.90 8.81 -7.50
N PRO A 64 -3.40 9.97 -7.07
CA PRO A 64 -4.25 11.11 -6.75
C PRO A 64 -4.91 11.67 -8.01
N TYR A 65 -6.24 11.57 -8.07
CA TYR A 65 -7.07 11.92 -9.23
C TYR A 65 -6.96 13.39 -9.65
N TRP A 66 -6.70 14.28 -8.69
CA TRP A 66 -6.79 15.74 -8.91
C TRP A 66 -5.49 16.42 -9.34
N ILE A 67 -4.34 15.73 -9.26
CA ILE A 67 -3.03 16.35 -9.46
C ILE A 67 -2.18 15.69 -10.55
N SER A 68 -2.65 14.65 -11.24
CA SER A 68 -1.95 13.99 -12.37
C SER A 68 -0.46 13.68 -12.08
N LEU A 69 -0.10 13.42 -10.83
CA LEU A 69 1.30 13.24 -10.41
C LEU A 69 1.81 11.79 -10.58
N GLY A 70 1.01 10.89 -11.17
CA GLY A 70 1.31 9.46 -11.18
C GLY A 70 1.15 8.83 -9.79
N LEU A 71 1.70 7.63 -9.60
CA LEU A 71 1.62 6.92 -8.32
C LEU A 71 2.51 7.62 -7.28
N THR A 72 1.90 8.08 -6.19
CA THR A 72 2.58 8.63 -5.02
C THR A 72 2.64 7.57 -3.93
N VAL A 73 3.80 7.46 -3.26
CA VAL A 73 3.99 6.60 -2.09
C VAL A 73 4.27 7.49 -0.88
N HIS A 74 3.39 7.46 0.11
CA HIS A 74 3.59 8.15 1.38
C HIS A 74 4.11 7.17 2.43
N ASP A 75 5.26 7.48 3.02
CA ASP A 75 5.80 6.77 4.19
C ASP A 75 5.26 7.42 5.46
N LEU A 76 4.67 6.63 6.35
CA LEU A 76 3.94 7.11 7.52
C LEU A 76 4.65 6.76 8.83
N ASP A 77 4.23 7.42 9.90
CA ASP A 77 4.73 7.18 11.25
C ASP A 77 4.67 5.69 11.61
N ASN A 78 5.75 5.20 12.21
CA ASN A 78 5.82 3.81 12.67
C ASN A 78 4.86 3.59 13.86
N ILE A 79 4.22 2.41 13.87
CA ILE A 79 3.46 1.93 15.02
C ILE A 79 4.32 0.91 15.77
N TYR A 80 4.28 0.94 17.10
CA TYR A 80 4.97 -0.05 17.92
C TYR A 80 3.97 -0.81 18.77
N VAL A 81 3.96 -2.13 18.67
CA VAL A 81 3.01 -2.97 19.39
C VAL A 81 3.69 -4.10 20.14
N TYR A 82 3.08 -4.52 21.24
CA TYR A 82 3.32 -5.84 21.82
C TYR A 82 1.98 -6.43 22.25
N ASN A 83 1.96 -7.69 22.69
CA ASN A 83 0.74 -8.25 23.26
C ASN A 83 1.03 -9.13 24.48
N SER A 84 0.06 -9.14 25.41
CA SER A 84 -0.15 -10.22 26.37
C SER A 84 -1.05 -11.29 25.72
N PRO A 85 -1.38 -12.40 26.41
CA PRO A 85 -2.31 -13.40 25.89
C PRO A 85 -3.72 -12.85 25.57
N ASP A 86 -4.15 -11.78 26.24
CA ASP A 86 -5.50 -11.24 26.14
C ASP A 86 -5.58 -9.81 25.61
N THR A 87 -4.46 -9.09 25.54
CA THR A 87 -4.47 -7.66 25.23
C THR A 87 -3.34 -7.32 24.28
N VAL A 88 -3.66 -6.61 23.19
CA VAL A 88 -2.67 -5.96 22.34
C VAL A 88 -2.46 -4.55 22.86
N PHE A 89 -1.20 -4.15 22.97
CA PHE A 89 -0.79 -2.82 23.42
C PHE A 89 -0.09 -2.09 22.28
N VAL A 90 -0.28 -0.78 22.23
CA VAL A 90 0.38 0.13 21.28
C VAL A 90 1.15 1.21 22.04
N TYR A 91 2.32 1.60 21.52
CA TYR A 91 3.09 2.69 22.10
C TYR A 91 2.38 4.03 21.86
N ASN A 92 1.98 4.68 22.94
CA ASN A 92 1.26 5.92 22.89
C ASN A 92 2.20 7.09 23.19
N ARG A 93 2.54 7.87 22.15
CA ARG A 93 3.47 9.00 22.27
C ARG A 93 2.94 10.16 23.12
N TYR A 94 1.62 10.27 23.31
CA TYR A 94 1.06 11.29 24.21
C TYR A 94 1.36 11.00 25.68
N PHE A 95 1.44 9.72 26.06
CA PHE A 95 1.68 9.30 27.44
C PHE A 95 3.06 8.68 27.66
N ASN A 96 3.89 8.60 26.61
CA ASN A 96 5.23 8.02 26.62
C ASN A 96 5.28 6.59 27.21
N ARG A 97 4.24 5.78 26.92
CA ARG A 97 4.09 4.41 27.43
C ARG A 97 3.21 3.58 26.51
N PHE A 98 3.27 2.27 26.65
CA PHE A 98 2.32 1.39 26.00
C PHE A 98 0.95 1.45 26.65
N THR A 99 -0.09 1.46 25.82
CA THR A 99 -1.49 1.49 26.25
C THR A 99 -2.30 0.44 25.52
N PRO A 100 -3.39 -0.10 26.12
CA PRO A 100 -4.20 -1.11 25.45
C PRO A 100 -4.79 -0.60 24.13
N LEU A 101 -4.76 -1.45 23.11
CA LEU A 101 -5.30 -1.24 21.77
C LEU A 101 -6.45 -2.19 21.47
N TYR A 102 -6.31 -3.49 21.79
CA TYR A 102 -7.37 -4.49 21.63
C TYR A 102 -7.45 -5.34 22.88
N VAL A 103 -8.63 -5.55 23.44
CA VAL A 103 -8.84 -6.25 24.73
C VAL A 103 -9.76 -7.45 24.51
N PHE A 104 -9.22 -8.66 24.54
CA PHE A 104 -9.95 -9.87 24.17
C PHE A 104 -10.59 -10.60 25.35
N ASN A 105 -10.26 -10.27 26.60
CA ASN A 105 -10.86 -10.87 27.81
C ASN A 105 -12.18 -10.19 28.24
N VAL A 106 -13.02 -9.83 27.29
CA VAL A 106 -14.28 -9.11 27.50
C VAL A 106 -15.50 -9.96 27.21
N HIS A 107 -16.65 -9.55 27.74
CA HIS A 107 -17.97 -10.13 27.54
C HIS A 107 -18.96 -9.08 27.00
N ALA A 108 -20.06 -9.53 26.42
CA ALA A 108 -21.14 -8.64 26.00
C ALA A 108 -21.67 -7.83 27.20
N GLY A 109 -21.84 -6.52 27.01
CA GLY A 109 -22.23 -5.56 28.06
C GLY A 109 -21.05 -4.92 28.79
N ASP A 110 -19.82 -5.44 28.66
CA ASP A 110 -18.65 -4.81 29.26
C ASP A 110 -18.39 -3.42 28.64
N THR A 111 -17.85 -2.52 29.45
CA THR A 111 -17.39 -1.20 29.00
C THR A 111 -15.87 -1.15 29.00
N ILE A 112 -15.28 -0.79 27.87
CA ILE A 112 -13.84 -0.63 27.70
C ILE A 112 -13.52 0.86 27.70
N LYS A 113 -12.62 1.29 28.60
CA LYS A 113 -12.06 2.64 28.65
C LYS A 113 -10.62 2.61 28.15
N LEU A 114 -10.36 3.26 27.02
CA LEU A 114 -9.04 3.29 26.38
C LEU A 114 -8.52 4.73 26.30
N PRO A 115 -7.20 4.95 26.42
CA PRO A 115 -6.63 6.27 26.21
C PRO A 115 -6.73 6.70 24.75
N ILE A 116 -6.87 8.00 24.52
CA ILE A 116 -6.77 8.55 23.17
C ILE A 116 -5.43 8.18 22.56
N LEU A 117 -5.44 7.79 21.30
CA LEU A 117 -4.24 7.41 20.58
C LEU A 117 -3.80 8.56 19.68
N PRO A 118 -2.50 8.69 19.41
CA PRO A 118 -2.03 9.65 18.43
C PRO A 118 -2.70 9.38 17.11
N LEU A 119 -3.36 10.41 16.59
CA LEU A 119 -3.95 10.31 15.27
C LEU A 119 -2.83 10.15 14.25
N MET A 120 -3.08 9.26 13.29
CA MET A 120 -2.24 9.14 12.11
C MET A 120 -2.61 10.22 11.12
N ILE A 121 -1.65 10.65 10.28
CA ILE A 121 -1.88 11.46 9.07
C ILE A 121 -2.64 12.76 9.36
N GLY A 122 -1.90 13.80 9.78
CA GLY A 122 -2.30 15.22 10.02
C GLY A 122 -3.72 15.48 10.49
N SER A 123 -4.27 14.50 11.18
CA SER A 123 -5.59 14.53 11.76
C SER A 123 -5.41 15.11 13.16
N PHE A 124 -6.28 16.04 13.52
CA PHE A 124 -6.29 16.61 14.85
C PHE A 124 -7.70 16.57 15.43
N VAL A 125 -7.75 16.38 16.75
CA VAL A 125 -8.99 16.24 17.48
C VAL A 125 -9.54 17.62 17.79
N LEU A 126 -10.69 17.98 17.19
CA LEU A 126 -11.26 19.33 17.31
C LEU A 126 -11.83 19.65 18.70
N ASN A 127 -12.13 18.64 19.53
CA ASN A 127 -12.66 18.83 20.89
C ASN A 127 -12.54 17.51 21.68
N SER A 128 -11.50 17.34 22.49
CA SER A 128 -11.42 16.18 23.40
C SER A 128 -11.32 16.66 24.85
N PRO A 129 -12.41 16.54 25.64
CA PRO A 129 -12.40 16.92 27.05
C PRO A 129 -11.73 15.86 27.95
N ASP A 130 -11.53 14.63 27.49
CA ASP A 130 -10.94 13.52 28.26
C ASP A 130 -9.82 12.85 27.45
N SER A 131 -8.73 12.48 28.14
CA SER A 131 -7.61 11.69 27.60
C SER A 131 -7.99 10.24 27.28
N THR A 132 -9.28 9.90 27.27
CA THR A 132 -9.81 8.55 27.06
C THR A 132 -11.10 8.54 26.25
N PHE A 133 -11.39 7.42 25.59
CA PHE A 133 -12.67 7.13 24.95
C PHE A 133 -13.28 5.84 25.51
N LEU A 134 -14.61 5.74 25.43
CA LEU A 134 -15.39 4.63 25.98
C LEU A 134 -16.13 3.89 24.88
N THR A 135 -16.07 2.57 24.92
CA THR A 135 -16.83 1.70 24.02
C THR A 135 -17.48 0.55 24.79
N MET A 136 -18.71 0.20 24.42
CA MET A 136 -19.43 -0.95 24.96
C MET A 136 -19.22 -2.14 24.06
N VAL A 137 -19.05 -3.31 24.65
CA VAL A 137 -18.96 -4.58 23.94
C VAL A 137 -20.37 -5.07 23.62
N ASP A 138 -20.72 -5.10 22.34
CA ASP A 138 -22.02 -5.60 21.88
C ASP A 138 -22.07 -7.13 21.95
N SER A 139 -21.02 -7.77 21.45
CA SER A 139 -20.91 -9.22 21.43
C SER A 139 -19.48 -9.69 21.18
N VAL A 140 -19.20 -10.93 21.58
CA VAL A 140 -17.97 -11.64 21.27
C VAL A 140 -18.34 -12.92 20.54
N LYS A 141 -17.82 -13.11 19.33
CA LYS A 141 -18.20 -14.23 18.45
C LYS A 141 -16.96 -14.88 17.83
N GLN A 142 -17.10 -16.16 17.48
CA GLN A 142 -16.18 -16.82 16.56
C GLN A 142 -16.70 -16.61 15.14
N VAL A 143 -15.91 -15.97 14.29
CA VAL A 143 -16.31 -15.57 12.92
C VAL A 143 -15.32 -16.14 11.92
N VAL A 144 -15.84 -16.63 10.80
CA VAL A 144 -15.02 -17.15 9.71
C VAL A 144 -14.52 -15.99 8.84
N TYR A 145 -13.21 -15.84 8.75
CA TYR A 145 -12.49 -14.94 7.87
C TYR A 145 -11.71 -15.80 6.87
N ASP A 146 -12.21 -15.89 5.64
CA ASP A 146 -11.69 -16.79 4.61
C ASP A 146 -11.68 -18.25 5.10
N THR A 147 -10.51 -18.85 5.34
CA THR A 147 -10.38 -20.22 5.84
C THR A 147 -10.20 -20.30 7.36
N ALA A 148 -10.14 -19.18 8.07
CA ALA A 148 -9.82 -19.14 9.50
C ALA A 148 -11.00 -18.70 10.36
N THR A 149 -11.28 -19.43 11.43
CA THR A 149 -12.23 -19.00 12.46
C THR A 149 -11.48 -18.22 13.54
N LEU A 150 -11.83 -16.94 13.70
CA LEU A 150 -11.17 -16.02 14.62
C LEU A 150 -12.15 -15.40 15.61
N LYS A 151 -11.67 -15.11 16.82
CA LYS A 151 -12.44 -14.39 17.83
C LYS A 151 -12.59 -12.92 17.41
N THR A 152 -13.82 -12.45 17.33
CA THR A 152 -14.17 -11.07 16.99
C THR A 152 -14.95 -10.42 18.11
N VAL A 153 -14.51 -9.24 18.52
CA VAL A 153 -15.19 -8.38 19.49
C VAL A 153 -15.88 -7.26 18.72
N TYR A 154 -17.20 -7.18 18.85
CA TYR A 154 -18.02 -6.10 18.29
C TYR A 154 -18.27 -5.05 19.34
N THR A 155 -18.13 -3.79 18.98
CA THR A 155 -18.23 -2.68 19.92
C THR A 155 -18.92 -1.47 19.30
N HIS A 156 -19.56 -0.64 20.13
CA HIS A 156 -20.02 0.68 19.75
C HIS A 156 -19.56 1.73 20.79
N PRO A 157 -19.38 2.99 20.40
CA PRO A 157 -18.95 4.03 21.33
C PRO A 157 -20.09 4.45 22.27
N ILE A 158 -19.79 4.75 23.55
CA ILE A 158 -20.79 5.09 24.59
C ILE A 158 -21.02 6.61 24.71
N GLN A 159 -20.16 7.43 24.11
CA GLN A 159 -20.09 8.85 24.46
C GLN A 159 -21.16 9.69 23.77
N LYS A 160 -21.96 10.40 24.58
CA LYS A 160 -22.81 11.52 24.17
C LYS A 160 -22.17 12.84 24.60
N ASP A 161 -22.24 13.88 23.77
CA ASP A 161 -21.77 15.21 24.19
C ASP A 161 -22.74 15.86 25.17
N SER A 162 -22.36 17.04 25.65
CA SER A 162 -23.21 17.91 26.45
C SER A 162 -24.53 18.30 25.77
N MET A 163 -24.65 18.08 24.46
CA MET A 163 -25.86 18.35 23.67
C MET A 163 -26.69 17.07 23.41
N GLY A 164 -26.27 15.92 23.93
CA GLY A 164 -26.95 14.64 23.75
C GLY A 164 -26.74 13.99 22.38
N TYR A 165 -25.87 14.54 21.53
CA TYR A 165 -25.45 13.88 20.29
C TYR A 165 -24.42 12.82 20.61
N ASP A 166 -24.46 11.71 19.87
CA ASP A 166 -23.41 10.70 19.95
C ASP A 166 -22.07 11.32 19.50
N VAL A 167 -21.23 11.79 20.42
CA VAL A 167 -19.81 12.12 20.15
C VAL A 167 -18.92 10.88 20.07
N GLY A 168 -19.54 9.71 20.13
CA GLY A 168 -18.91 8.42 19.89
C GLY A 168 -18.18 8.31 18.53
N PHE A 169 -18.33 9.28 17.63
CA PHE A 169 -17.59 9.32 16.38
C PHE A 169 -16.07 9.54 16.51
N MET A 170 -15.52 9.83 17.71
CA MET A 170 -14.10 10.20 17.82
C MET A 170 -13.11 9.03 17.72
N TYR A 171 -13.43 7.83 18.22
CA TYR A 171 -12.53 6.67 18.11
C TYR A 171 -13.34 5.39 18.00
N ARG A 172 -13.22 4.69 16.86
CA ARG A 172 -13.99 3.47 16.56
C ARG A 172 -13.21 2.49 15.69
N TYR A 173 -13.45 1.20 15.90
CA TYR A 173 -12.85 0.11 15.12
C TYR A 173 -13.62 -0.15 13.82
N GLY A 174 -13.74 0.86 12.96
CA GLY A 174 -14.46 0.76 11.68
C GLY A 174 -15.24 2.02 11.33
N ARG A 175 -15.86 2.05 10.14
CA ARG A 175 -16.65 3.21 9.67
C ARG A 175 -18.15 3.15 10.01
N ASP A 176 -18.67 1.96 10.28
CA ASP A 176 -20.08 1.77 10.57
C ASP A 176 -20.40 2.18 12.02
N THR A 177 -21.69 2.21 12.38
CA THR A 177 -22.15 2.41 13.76
C THR A 177 -21.68 1.30 14.70
N THR A 178 -21.23 0.16 14.15
CA THR A 178 -20.63 -0.95 14.88
C THR A 178 -19.17 -1.12 14.45
N GLY A 179 -18.26 -0.95 15.41
CA GLY A 179 -16.85 -1.29 15.26
C GLY A 179 -16.60 -2.78 15.53
N ALA A 180 -15.48 -3.30 15.05
CA ALA A 180 -15.01 -4.63 15.41
C ALA A 180 -13.49 -4.72 15.34
N TYR A 181 -12.90 -5.44 16.28
CA TYR A 181 -11.52 -5.92 16.19
C TYR A 181 -11.47 -7.43 16.36
N VAL A 182 -10.51 -8.02 15.67
CA VAL A 182 -10.41 -9.45 15.42
C VAL A 182 -9.06 -9.94 15.95
N GLU A 183 -9.08 -11.09 16.59
CA GLU A 183 -7.86 -11.75 17.05
C GLU A 183 -6.90 -11.98 15.87
N LYS A 184 -5.60 -11.79 16.12
CA LYS A 184 -4.48 -11.85 15.14
C LYS A 184 -4.46 -10.76 14.07
N ILE A 185 -5.59 -10.42 13.47
CA ILE A 185 -5.63 -9.51 12.30
C ILE A 185 -6.01 -8.06 12.65
N GLY A 186 -6.47 -7.80 13.88
CA GLY A 186 -6.75 -6.44 14.37
C GLY A 186 -8.08 -5.90 13.84
N ASN A 187 -8.13 -4.60 13.53
CA ASN A 187 -9.35 -3.96 13.03
C ASN A 187 -9.62 -4.34 11.55
N ALA A 188 -10.56 -5.25 11.32
CA ALA A 188 -10.93 -5.69 9.97
C ALA A 188 -11.75 -4.67 9.17
N ARG A 189 -12.31 -3.64 9.83
CA ARG A 189 -13.22 -2.65 9.21
C ARG A 189 -12.55 -1.28 8.98
N GLY A 190 -11.26 -1.17 9.23
CA GLY A 190 -10.50 0.07 9.09
C GLY A 190 -8.99 -0.18 9.18
N MET A 191 -8.24 0.87 9.51
CA MET A 191 -6.81 0.77 9.82
C MET A 191 -6.58 0.05 11.17
N LEU A 192 -5.34 -0.37 11.45
CA LEU A 192 -4.98 -0.98 12.74
C LEU A 192 -5.45 -0.15 13.94
N MET A 193 -5.27 1.16 13.90
CA MET A 193 -5.71 2.06 14.97
C MET A 193 -7.23 2.31 14.88
N PRO A 194 -7.91 2.62 16.01
CA PRO A 194 -9.28 3.10 15.95
C PRO A 194 -9.30 4.39 15.13
N GLY A 195 -10.19 4.44 14.13
CA GLY A 195 -10.36 5.62 13.29
C GLY A 195 -11.16 6.71 14.00
N CYS A 196 -10.87 7.96 13.65
CA CYS A 196 -11.64 9.10 14.11
C CYS A 196 -12.57 9.61 12.99
N GLY A 197 -13.88 9.49 13.22
CA GLY A 197 -14.92 9.89 12.27
C GLY A 197 -15.21 11.39 12.22
N MET A 198 -14.84 12.15 13.26
CA MET A 198 -15.07 13.60 13.37
C MET A 198 -13.78 14.41 13.51
N CYS A 199 -12.62 13.80 13.30
CA CYS A 199 -11.37 14.54 13.34
C CYS A 199 -11.24 15.38 12.07
N ALA A 200 -10.70 16.58 12.22
CA ALA A 200 -10.32 17.38 11.07
C ALA A 200 -9.05 16.76 10.48
N VAL A 201 -9.07 16.53 9.17
CA VAL A 201 -7.87 16.22 8.39
C VAL A 201 -7.45 17.53 7.73
N LEU A 202 -6.15 17.84 7.77
CA LEU A 202 -5.64 19.01 7.06
C LEU A 202 -5.83 18.80 5.55
N ALA A 203 -6.46 19.77 4.88
CA ALA A 203 -6.76 19.71 3.44
C ALA A 203 -5.50 19.58 2.54
N THR A 204 -4.31 19.80 3.10
CA THR A 204 -3.03 19.64 2.40
C THR A 204 -2.55 18.20 2.33
N GLU A 205 -3.18 17.28 3.07
CA GLU A 205 -2.79 15.88 3.07
C GLU A 205 -3.60 15.12 2.04
N SER A 206 -2.90 14.59 1.04
CA SER A 206 -3.50 13.87 -0.08
C SER A 206 -4.11 12.52 0.31
N ILE A 207 -3.82 12.00 1.50
CA ILE A 207 -4.11 10.59 1.79
C ILE A 207 -5.62 10.37 1.98
N PRO A 208 -6.27 9.59 1.10
CA PRO A 208 -7.70 9.32 1.21
C PRO A 208 -8.01 8.53 2.47
N ASN A 209 -9.27 8.62 2.93
CA ASN A 209 -9.72 7.81 4.06
C ASN A 209 -9.44 6.32 3.83
N ILE A 210 -8.73 5.69 4.78
CA ILE A 210 -8.43 4.25 4.78
C ILE A 210 -9.70 3.46 5.07
N GLY A 211 -9.93 2.40 4.31
CA GLY A 211 -11.11 1.54 4.33
C GLY A 211 -10.88 0.20 5.01
N ARG A 212 -11.78 -0.74 4.72
CA ARG A 212 -11.78 -2.11 5.26
C ARG A 212 -10.52 -2.89 4.86
N LEU A 213 -10.24 -3.93 5.63
CA LEU A 213 -9.18 -4.89 5.32
C LEU A 213 -9.53 -5.65 4.03
N ARG A 214 -8.60 -5.68 3.09
CA ARG A 214 -8.64 -6.48 1.86
C ARG A 214 -8.03 -7.85 2.12
N CYS A 215 -6.83 -7.86 2.69
CA CYS A 215 -6.09 -9.07 2.97
C CYS A 215 -5.20 -8.92 4.19
N TYR A 216 -4.97 -10.04 4.86
CA TYR A 216 -3.97 -10.21 5.89
C TYR A 216 -3.11 -11.42 5.55
N ASN A 217 -1.80 -11.34 5.78
CA ASN A 217 -0.90 -12.47 5.60
C ASN A 217 0.19 -12.47 6.67
N ASP A 218 0.43 -13.62 7.30
CA ASP A 218 1.60 -13.89 8.11
C ASP A 218 2.07 -15.34 7.91
N THR A 219 3.10 -15.78 8.65
CA THR A 219 3.68 -17.14 8.52
C THR A 219 2.71 -18.30 8.79
N GLY A 220 1.62 -18.07 9.53
CA GLY A 220 0.66 -19.09 9.97
C GLY A 220 -0.81 -18.79 9.64
N LEU A 221 -1.12 -17.63 9.06
CA LEU A 221 -2.46 -17.20 8.73
C LEU A 221 -2.46 -16.31 7.49
N SER A 222 -3.24 -16.71 6.49
CA SER A 222 -3.58 -15.90 5.32
C SER A 222 -5.08 -15.73 5.26
N VAL A 223 -5.56 -14.49 5.13
CA VAL A 223 -6.99 -14.15 5.05
C VAL A 223 -7.21 -13.24 3.87
N LYS A 224 -8.15 -13.61 3.00
CA LYS A 224 -8.56 -12.80 1.85
C LYS A 224 -10.04 -12.40 1.96
N MET A 225 -10.30 -11.10 2.08
CA MET A 225 -11.65 -10.51 2.28
C MET A 225 -12.30 -10.03 0.98
N ILE A 226 -11.56 -10.05 -0.14
CA ILE A 226 -12.01 -9.61 -1.45
C ILE A 226 -11.65 -10.64 -2.52
N ALA A 227 -12.42 -10.71 -3.61
CA ALA A 227 -12.09 -11.63 -4.71
C ALA A 227 -10.82 -11.21 -5.48
N GLY A 228 -10.55 -9.91 -5.51
CA GLY A 228 -9.44 -9.32 -6.28
C GLY A 228 -8.05 -9.54 -5.66
N ILE A 229 -7.08 -8.79 -6.16
CA ILE A 229 -5.71 -8.71 -5.64
C ILE A 229 -5.65 -7.95 -4.31
N CYS A 230 -4.67 -8.21 -3.45
CA CYS A 230 -4.50 -7.55 -2.15
C CYS A 230 -3.79 -6.18 -2.26
N GLY A 231 -2.69 -6.16 -3.02
CA GLY A 231 -1.88 -4.96 -3.24
C GLY A 231 -2.41 -4.07 -4.36
N ASN A 232 -1.51 -3.24 -4.89
CA ASN A 232 -1.79 -2.49 -6.11
C ASN A 232 -1.98 -3.48 -7.28
N PRO A 233 -2.92 -3.23 -8.20
CA PRO A 233 -2.88 -3.89 -9.50
C PRO A 233 -1.51 -3.71 -10.09
N PRO A 234 -0.92 -4.76 -10.70
CA PRO A 234 0.32 -4.59 -11.42
C PRO A 234 0.08 -3.44 -12.40
N ALA A 235 0.78 -2.33 -12.18
CA ALA A 235 0.93 -1.26 -13.15
C ALA A 235 1.90 -1.76 -14.22
N GLY A 236 1.64 -2.95 -14.75
CA GLY A 236 2.17 -3.38 -16.02
C GLY A 236 1.47 -2.52 -17.03
N VAL A 237 2.04 -1.36 -17.33
CA VAL A 237 1.94 -0.85 -18.69
C VAL A 237 2.46 -2.03 -19.50
N GLU A 238 1.61 -2.68 -20.30
CA GLU A 238 2.13 -3.51 -21.38
C GLU A 238 3.16 -2.61 -22.05
N THR A 239 4.45 -2.93 -21.90
CA THR A 239 5.48 -2.31 -22.70
C THR A 239 5.09 -2.64 -24.12
N MET A 240 4.26 -1.78 -24.73
CA MET A 240 3.94 -1.85 -26.14
C MET A 240 5.30 -1.96 -26.77
N ALA A 241 5.59 -3.12 -27.38
CA ALA A 241 6.87 -3.39 -27.98
C ALA A 241 7.19 -2.16 -28.84
N GLN A 242 8.08 -1.30 -28.34
CA GLN A 242 8.33 -0.03 -28.97
C GLN A 242 8.90 -0.43 -30.32
N LYS A 243 8.17 -0.21 -31.41
CA LYS A 243 8.64 -0.56 -32.75
C LYS A 243 9.96 0.20 -32.95
N THR A 244 11.09 -0.47 -32.73
CA THR A 244 12.40 0.16 -32.85
C THR A 244 12.78 0.14 -34.31
N LEU A 245 12.58 1.26 -35.00
CA LEU A 245 13.23 1.50 -36.27
C LEU A 245 14.67 1.93 -36.03
N ASN A 246 15.61 1.24 -36.67
CA ASN A 246 17.02 1.57 -36.62
C ASN A 246 17.43 2.21 -37.94
N VAL A 247 18.09 3.37 -37.87
CA VAL A 247 18.72 4.00 -39.05
C VAL A 247 20.22 3.82 -38.92
N TYR A 248 20.85 3.26 -39.95
CA TYR A 248 22.27 2.93 -39.94
C TYR A 248 22.88 3.02 -41.35
N PRO A 249 24.21 3.21 -41.48
CA PRO A 249 25.13 3.55 -40.42
C PRO A 249 24.93 4.99 -39.90
N ILE A 250 25.30 5.26 -38.66
CA ILE A 250 25.43 6.63 -38.12
C ILE A 250 26.80 6.69 -37.42
N PRO A 251 27.77 7.47 -37.93
CA PRO A 251 27.69 8.34 -39.11
C PRO A 251 27.59 7.59 -40.45
N ALA A 252 27.03 8.23 -41.49
CA ALA A 252 26.92 7.69 -42.84
C ALA A 252 27.79 8.47 -43.85
N THR A 253 28.34 7.77 -44.84
CA THR A 253 29.09 8.39 -45.96
C THR A 253 28.24 8.43 -47.22
N ASP A 254 27.61 7.31 -47.59
CA ASP A 254 27.00 7.15 -48.92
C ASP A 254 25.53 6.76 -48.91
N ILE A 255 25.11 5.88 -47.99
CA ILE A 255 23.76 5.33 -47.94
C ILE A 255 23.31 5.23 -46.48
N LEU A 256 22.06 5.60 -46.21
CA LEU A 256 21.34 5.30 -44.97
C LEU A 256 20.33 4.20 -45.22
N ASN A 257 20.26 3.24 -44.32
CA ASN A 257 19.30 2.14 -44.32
C ASN A 257 18.42 2.20 -43.09
N ILE A 258 17.17 1.73 -43.25
CA ILE A 258 16.21 1.56 -42.16
C ILE A 258 15.98 0.06 -41.95
N GLU A 259 16.19 -0.40 -40.73
CA GLU A 259 15.80 -1.73 -40.26
C GLU A 259 14.60 -1.63 -39.30
N GLY A 260 13.82 -2.71 -39.22
CA GLY A 260 12.63 -2.80 -38.37
C GLY A 260 11.33 -2.38 -39.06
N VAL A 261 11.36 -2.11 -40.37
CA VAL A 261 10.15 -1.85 -41.16
C VAL A 261 9.39 -3.17 -41.39
N PRO A 262 8.07 -3.23 -41.07
CA PRO A 262 7.27 -4.42 -41.34
C PRO A 262 7.28 -4.81 -42.83
N TYR A 263 7.33 -6.12 -43.12
CA TYR A 263 7.32 -6.62 -44.49
C TYR A 263 6.10 -6.13 -45.27
N GLY A 264 6.34 -5.54 -46.45
CA GLY A 264 5.28 -5.01 -47.32
C GLY A 264 4.69 -3.66 -46.90
N ALA A 265 5.19 -3.03 -45.84
CA ALA A 265 4.72 -1.70 -45.43
C ALA A 265 5.16 -0.62 -46.44
N GLN A 266 4.25 0.31 -46.73
CA GLN A 266 4.59 1.54 -47.45
C GLN A 266 5.43 2.43 -46.54
N ILE A 267 6.48 3.05 -47.07
CA ILE A 267 7.37 3.92 -46.29
C ILE A 267 7.61 5.22 -47.03
N LYS A 268 7.77 6.32 -46.29
CA LYS A 268 8.37 7.56 -46.77
C LYS A 268 9.55 7.91 -45.87
N PHE A 269 10.75 7.82 -46.41
CA PHE A 269 11.98 8.19 -45.74
C PHE A 269 12.48 9.54 -46.28
N CYS A 270 12.45 10.55 -45.43
CA CYS A 270 12.87 11.92 -45.72
C CYS A 270 14.05 12.31 -44.83
N LEU A 271 15.00 13.06 -45.37
CA LEU A 271 16.08 13.70 -44.62
C LEU A 271 15.84 15.21 -44.62
N THR A 272 15.79 15.81 -43.44
CA THR A 272 15.68 17.27 -43.28
C THR A 272 16.93 17.83 -42.62
N ASP A 273 17.28 19.06 -42.96
CA ASP A 273 18.30 19.81 -42.22
C ASP A 273 17.77 20.30 -40.84
N LEU A 274 18.61 21.00 -40.10
CA LEU A 274 18.28 21.51 -38.75
C LEU A 274 17.23 22.63 -38.75
N ILE A 275 16.92 23.23 -39.91
CA ILE A 275 15.86 24.24 -40.06
C ILE A 275 14.56 23.62 -40.59
N GLY A 276 14.51 22.29 -40.74
CA GLY A 276 13.33 21.55 -41.17
C GLY A 276 13.10 21.53 -42.69
N LYS A 277 14.08 21.99 -43.49
CA LYS A 277 13.99 21.91 -44.95
C LYS A 277 14.26 20.48 -45.40
N GLU A 278 13.35 19.92 -46.20
CA GLU A 278 13.55 18.63 -46.86
C GLU A 278 14.70 18.70 -47.86
N ILE A 279 15.69 17.82 -47.69
CA ILE A 279 16.89 17.74 -48.52
C ILE A 279 16.74 16.65 -49.58
N CYS A 280 16.16 15.51 -49.20
CA CYS A 280 15.88 14.40 -50.09
C CYS A 280 14.84 13.46 -49.45
N SER A 281 14.07 12.76 -50.30
CA SER A 281 13.12 11.75 -49.87
C SER A 281 13.09 10.54 -50.81
N THR A 282 12.70 9.39 -50.27
CA THR A 282 12.55 8.12 -50.98
C THR A 282 11.41 7.32 -50.35
N ASN A 283 10.82 6.40 -51.13
CA ASN A 283 9.79 5.48 -50.63
C ASN A 283 10.36 4.06 -50.38
N THR A 284 11.67 3.97 -50.19
CA THR A 284 12.39 2.71 -49.95
C THR A 284 13.16 2.77 -48.64
N THR A 285 13.56 1.62 -48.11
CA THR A 285 14.32 1.53 -46.84
C THR A 285 15.76 2.02 -46.95
N SER A 286 16.21 2.44 -48.14
CA SER A 286 17.57 2.94 -48.36
C SER A 286 17.54 4.32 -49.02
N LEU A 287 18.30 5.26 -48.49
CA LEU A 287 18.43 6.62 -48.99
C LEU A 287 19.90 6.91 -49.33
N ARG A 288 20.18 7.28 -50.58
CA ARG A 288 21.53 7.61 -51.05
C ARG A 288 21.86 9.08 -50.81
N LEU A 289 23.05 9.35 -50.29
CA LEU A 289 23.56 10.67 -49.85
C LEU A 289 24.52 11.33 -50.85
N THR A 290 24.34 11.08 -52.15
CA THR A 290 25.29 11.44 -53.22
C THR A 290 25.64 12.93 -53.29
N PHE A 291 24.78 13.84 -52.79
CA PHE A 291 24.99 15.29 -52.93
C PHE A 291 24.92 16.10 -51.61
N GLN A 292 24.69 15.43 -50.48
CA GLN A 292 24.47 16.04 -49.17
C GLN A 292 25.82 16.42 -48.53
N PRO A 293 26.05 17.70 -48.17
CA PRO A 293 27.27 18.09 -47.48
C PRO A 293 27.41 17.36 -46.14
N GLY A 294 28.64 17.26 -45.62
CA GLY A 294 28.87 16.73 -44.28
C GLY A 294 28.14 17.59 -43.23
N GLY A 295 27.44 16.96 -42.29
CA GLY A 295 26.59 17.69 -41.34
C GLY A 295 25.64 16.81 -40.53
N ILE A 296 24.83 17.47 -39.69
CA ILE A 296 23.79 16.82 -38.87
C ILE A 296 22.44 17.03 -39.53
N TYR A 297 21.67 15.95 -39.62
CA TYR A 297 20.36 15.90 -40.24
C TYR A 297 19.35 15.17 -39.34
N ILE A 298 18.07 15.35 -39.63
CA ILE A 298 16.97 14.58 -39.03
C ILE A 298 16.36 13.68 -40.11
N ALA A 299 16.47 12.38 -39.92
CA ALA A 299 15.74 11.39 -40.68
C ALA A 299 14.30 11.30 -40.15
N ARG A 300 13.32 11.54 -41.01
CA ARG A 300 11.89 11.38 -40.75
C ARG A 300 11.37 10.20 -41.55
N ILE A 301 10.80 9.22 -40.86
CA ILE A 301 10.33 7.96 -41.45
C ILE A 301 8.84 7.83 -41.17
N GLU A 302 8.01 7.88 -42.21
CA GLU A 302 6.59 7.58 -42.10
C GLU A 302 6.34 6.16 -42.59
N ILE A 303 5.57 5.38 -41.84
CA ILE A 303 5.06 4.07 -42.26
C ILE A 303 3.59 4.22 -42.65
N GLY A 304 3.11 3.41 -43.59
CA GLY A 304 1.72 3.44 -44.07
C GLY A 304 0.64 3.19 -43.02
N ASP A 305 0.99 2.80 -41.79
CA ASP A 305 0.08 2.73 -40.64
C ASP A 305 -0.12 4.11 -39.95
N GLY A 306 0.49 5.17 -40.49
CA GLY A 306 0.45 6.54 -39.95
C GLY A 306 1.50 6.82 -38.88
N SER A 307 2.32 5.83 -38.50
CA SER A 307 3.40 6.04 -37.53
C SER A 307 4.55 6.85 -38.14
N VAL A 308 5.11 7.76 -37.33
CA VAL A 308 6.20 8.66 -37.74
C VAL A 308 7.35 8.55 -36.75
N PHE A 309 8.55 8.28 -37.26
CA PHE A 309 9.77 8.15 -36.47
C PHE A 309 10.80 9.20 -36.87
N TYR A 310 11.58 9.65 -35.88
CA TYR A 310 12.65 10.62 -36.08
C TYR A 310 13.97 10.05 -35.60
N LYS A 311 15.04 10.22 -36.38
CA LYS A 311 16.40 9.85 -35.97
C LYS A 311 17.40 10.93 -36.35
N ARG A 312 18.27 11.31 -35.42
CA ARG A 312 19.42 12.16 -35.73
C ARG A 312 20.43 11.36 -36.54
N VAL A 313 20.84 11.90 -37.68
CA VAL A 313 21.84 11.32 -38.57
C VAL A 313 23.03 12.27 -38.70
N ILE A 314 24.23 11.71 -38.79
CA ILE A 314 25.47 12.44 -39.05
C ILE A 314 25.99 11.95 -40.39
N VAL A 315 26.24 12.87 -41.34
CA VAL A 315 26.82 12.56 -42.65
C VAL A 315 28.27 13.03 -42.68
N LEU A 316 29.18 12.15 -43.09
CA LEU A 316 30.60 12.43 -43.24
C LEU A 316 30.95 12.60 -44.72
N ARG A 317 31.75 13.62 -45.03
CA ARG A 317 32.38 13.86 -46.33
C ARG A 317 33.81 14.31 -46.14
#